data_AF-A0A0B8QA76-F1
#
_entry.id   AF-A0A0B8QA76-F1
#
_cell.length_a   1.000
_cell.length_b   1.000
_cell.length_c   1.000
_cell.angle_alpha   90.00
_cell.angle_beta   90.00
_cell.angle_gamma   90.00
#
_symmetry.space_group_name_H-M   'P 1'
#
loop_
_entity.id
_entity.type
_entity.pdbx_description
1 polymer ?
#
loop_
_entity_poly.entity_id
_entity_poly.type
_entity_poly.pdbx_seq_one_letter_code
_entity_poly.pdbx_strand_id
1 'polypeptide(L)'
;MIQVIQNAYYRDAKNPSDTEVLVEAAGLIGLDVEAFAEKLHAEETRLRLRGEIEMARTIGGNSFPSLFLQVGTTITELPIEYANAEKTVAQIKGLLNNTVIT
;
A
#
# COMPACT_ATOMS: atom_id res chain seq x y z
N MET A 1 -3.73 -6.74 -8.18
CA MET A 1 -4.87 -6.45 -7.28
C MET A 1 -5.19 -4.97 -7.21
N ILE A 2 -4.33 -4.11 -6.64
CA ILE A 2 -4.65 -2.69 -6.39
C ILE A 2 -5.16 -1.93 -7.62
N GLN A 3 -4.55 -2.13 -8.79
CA GLN A 3 -4.99 -1.50 -10.04
C GLN A 3 -6.40 -1.93 -10.47
N VAL A 4 -6.79 -3.19 -10.24
CA VAL A 4 -8.12 -3.69 -10.61
C VAL A 4 -9.17 -3.12 -9.66
N ILE A 5 -8.89 -3.06 -8.36
CA ILE A 5 -9.78 -2.41 -7.38
C ILE A 5 -9.94 -0.91 -7.69
N GLN A 6 -8.85 -0.22 -8.02
CA GLN A 6 -8.90 1.19 -8.42
C GLN A 6 -9.72 1.40 -9.70
N ASN A 7 -9.55 0.55 -10.72
CA ASN A 7 -10.37 0.61 -11.92
C ASN A 7 -11.85 0.35 -11.62
N ALA A 8 -12.16 -0.67 -10.81
CA ALA A 8 -13.52 -1.00 -10.43
C ALA A 8 -14.23 0.21 -9.80
N TYR A 9 -13.55 0.94 -8.91
CA TYR A 9 -14.11 2.13 -8.29
C TYR A 9 -14.14 3.35 -9.22
N TYR A 10 -13.00 3.73 -9.80
CA TYR A 10 -12.86 5.01 -10.51
C TYR A 10 -13.35 4.97 -11.97
N ARG A 11 -13.41 3.79 -12.59
CA ARG A 11 -13.84 3.63 -13.99
C ARG A 11 -15.18 2.94 -14.10
N ASP A 12 -15.41 1.90 -13.29
CA ASP A 12 -16.58 1.02 -13.46
C ASP A 12 -17.71 1.31 -12.46
N ALA A 13 -17.54 2.31 -11.58
CA ALA A 13 -18.50 2.73 -10.57
C ALA A 13 -18.96 1.60 -9.61
N LYS A 14 -18.10 0.62 -9.35
CA LYS A 14 -18.33 -0.46 -8.38
C LYS A 14 -17.84 -0.04 -6.99
N ASN A 15 -18.52 -0.48 -5.93
CA ASN A 15 -18.10 -0.20 -4.55
C ASN A 15 -16.98 -1.16 -4.11
N PRO A 16 -15.75 -0.68 -3.85
CA PRO A 16 -14.63 -1.55 -3.45
C PRO A 16 -14.73 -2.05 -2.00
N SER A 17 -15.78 -1.66 -1.25
CA SER A 17 -16.07 -2.19 0.08
C SER A 17 -16.92 -3.47 0.04
N ASP A 18 -17.49 -3.80 -1.12
CA ASP A 18 -18.33 -4.99 -1.29
C ASP A 18 -17.45 -6.23 -1.54
N THR A 19 -17.65 -7.28 -0.75
CA THR A 19 -16.89 -8.55 -0.89
C THR A 19 -16.95 -9.09 -2.32
N GLU A 20 -18.11 -9.06 -2.96
CA GLU A 20 -18.31 -9.59 -4.31
C GLU A 20 -17.42 -8.87 -5.34
N VAL A 21 -17.27 -7.54 -5.21
CA VAL A 21 -16.38 -6.74 -6.08
C VAL A 21 -14.91 -7.11 -5.87
N LEU A 22 -14.51 -7.38 -4.62
CA LEU A 22 -13.15 -7.79 -4.30
C LEU A 22 -12.84 -9.22 -4.78
N VAL A 23 -13.80 -10.14 -4.66
CA VAL A 23 -13.67 -11.52 -5.16
C VAL A 23 -13.63 -11.55 -6.70
N GLU A 24 -14.47 -10.76 -7.37
CA GLU A 24 -14.41 -10.58 -8.83
C GLU A 24 -13.03 -10.04 -9.25
N ALA A 25 -12.52 -9.01 -8.56
CA ALA A 25 -11.20 -8.45 -8.82
C ALA A 25 -10.06 -9.47 -8.65
N ALA A 26 -10.19 -10.40 -7.69
CA ALA A 26 -9.26 -11.51 -7.50
C ALA A 26 -9.27 -12.48 -8.70
N GLY A 27 -10.45 -12.86 -9.17
CA GLY A 27 -10.60 -13.72 -10.34
C GLY A 27 -10.03 -13.09 -11.62
N LEU A 28 -10.22 -11.77 -11.82
CA LEU A 28 -9.69 -11.04 -12.98
C LEU A 28 -8.17 -11.06 -13.09
N ILE A 29 -7.45 -11.28 -11.98
CA ILE A 29 -5.98 -11.39 -11.97
C ILE A 29 -5.48 -12.84 -11.83
N GLY A 30 -6.38 -13.82 -11.94
CA GLY A 30 -6.04 -15.25 -11.91
C GLY A 30 -5.81 -15.83 -10.51
N LEU A 31 -6.32 -15.21 -9.45
CA LEU A 31 -6.33 -15.82 -8.12
C LEU A 31 -7.47 -16.83 -7.99
N ASP A 32 -7.27 -17.83 -7.14
CA ASP A 32 -8.31 -18.72 -6.64
C ASP A 32 -9.33 -17.91 -5.84
N VAL A 33 -10.57 -17.87 -6.32
CA VAL A 33 -11.62 -16.98 -5.79
C VAL A 33 -12.18 -17.51 -4.48
N GLU A 34 -12.28 -18.83 -4.33
CA GLU A 34 -12.70 -19.49 -3.10
C GLU A 34 -11.68 -19.25 -1.97
N ALA A 35 -10.40 -19.52 -2.24
CA ALA A 35 -9.33 -19.28 -1.28
C ALA A 35 -9.17 -17.79 -0.94
N PHE A 36 -9.40 -16.89 -1.92
CA PHE A 36 -9.39 -15.45 -1.68
C PHE A 36 -10.56 -15.03 -0.76
N ALA A 37 -11.78 -15.51 -1.03
CA ALA A 37 -12.96 -15.18 -0.23
C ALA A 37 -12.81 -15.65 1.23
N GLU A 38 -12.28 -16.85 1.44
CA GLU A 38 -11.96 -17.36 2.78
C GLU A 38 -10.94 -16.46 3.49
N LYS A 39 -9.83 -16.11 2.81
CA LYS A 39 -8.78 -15.27 3.40
C LYS A 39 -9.22 -13.84 3.64
N LEU A 40 -10.10 -13.29 2.81
CA LEU A 40 -10.62 -11.92 2.96
C LEU A 40 -11.32 -11.73 4.32
N HIS A 41 -12.01 -12.76 4.79
CA HIS A 41 -12.76 -12.74 6.05
C HIS A 41 -12.05 -13.42 7.22
N ALA A 42 -10.85 -13.96 7.00
CA ALA A 42 -10.06 -14.61 8.04
C ALA A 42 -9.68 -13.63 9.16
N GLU A 43 -9.72 -14.11 10.41
CA GLU A 43 -9.33 -13.32 11.57
C GLU A 43 -7.88 -12.83 11.47
N GLU A 44 -6.97 -13.68 10.98
CA GLU A 44 -5.57 -13.34 10.76
C GLU A 44 -5.42 -12.11 9.84
N THR A 45 -6.15 -12.08 8.73
CA THR A 45 -6.17 -10.95 7.79
C THR A 45 -6.64 -9.67 8.48
N ARG A 46 -7.70 -9.75 9.28
CA ARG A 46 -8.24 -8.60 10.03
C ARG A 46 -7.24 -8.08 11.07
N LEU A 47 -6.57 -8.97 11.79
CA LEU A 47 -5.55 -8.61 12.79
C LEU A 47 -4.34 -7.97 12.13
N ARG A 48 -3.87 -8.53 11.02
CA ARG A 48 -2.76 -7.97 10.24
C ARG A 48 -3.09 -6.58 9.70
N LEU A 49 -4.26 -6.38 9.11
CA LEU A 49 -4.70 -5.06 8.63
C LEU A 49 -4.71 -4.03 9.75
N ARG A 50 -5.22 -4.39 10.95
CA ARG A 50 -5.20 -3.49 12.10
C ARG A 50 -3.79 -3.12 12.52
N GLY A 51 -2.87 -4.10 12.58
CA GLY A 51 -1.47 -3.86 12.89
C GLY A 51 -0.78 -2.95 11.87
N GLU A 52 -1.07 -3.13 10.57
CA GLU A 52 -0.54 -2.28 9.50
C GLU A 52 -1.06 -0.82 9.61
N ILE A 53 -2.35 -0.63 9.95
CA ILE A 53 -2.93 0.70 10.20
C ILE A 53 -2.29 1.37 11.43
N GLU A 54 -2.10 0.62 12.51
CA GLU A 54 -1.45 1.13 13.73
C GLU A 54 0.00 1.53 13.45
N MET A 55 0.76 0.67 12.76
CA MET A 55 2.13 0.96 12.34
C MET A 55 2.22 2.19 11.44
N ALA A 56 1.33 2.35 10.46
CA ALA A 56 1.32 3.54 9.61
C ALA A 56 1.15 4.83 10.42
N ARG A 57 0.31 4.80 11.47
CA ARG A 57 0.12 5.95 12.37
C ARG A 57 1.35 6.22 13.23
N THR A 58 2.09 5.20 13.68
CA THR A 58 3.28 5.41 14.52
C THR A 58 4.42 6.10 13.77
N ILE A 59 4.48 5.94 12.44
CA ILE A 59 5.47 6.59 11.58
C ILE A 59 5.02 7.94 11.01
N GLY A 60 3.82 8.42 11.37
CA GLY A 60 3.28 9.70 10.89
C GLY A 60 2.44 9.63 9.60
N GLY A 61 2.10 8.43 9.12
CA GLY A 61 1.24 8.19 7.94
C GLY A 61 -0.22 8.55 8.18
N ASN A 62 -0.51 9.84 8.35
CA ASN A 62 -1.83 10.40 8.65
C ASN A 62 -2.56 10.95 7.42
N SER A 63 -1.95 10.86 6.23
CA SER A 63 -2.52 11.25 4.95
C SER A 63 -2.12 10.23 3.88
N PHE A 64 -2.74 10.32 2.71
CA PHE A 64 -2.44 9.43 1.59
C PHE A 64 -2.38 10.19 0.27
N PRO A 65 -1.53 9.76 -0.66
CA PRO A 65 -0.38 8.87 -0.45
C PRO A 65 0.72 9.53 0.39
N SER A 66 1.45 8.71 1.15
CA SER A 66 2.67 9.09 1.87
C SER A 66 3.75 8.06 1.59
N LEU A 67 5.01 8.49 1.58
CA LEU A 67 6.18 7.64 1.39
C LEU A 67 7.13 7.82 2.56
N PHE A 68 7.65 6.71 3.09
CA PHE A 68 8.62 6.70 4.18
C PHE A 68 9.81 5.81 3.79
N LEU A 69 11.02 6.30 4.02
CA LEU A 69 12.25 5.54 3.89
C LEU A 69 12.75 5.15 5.28
N GLN A 70 12.92 3.85 5.53
CA GLN A 70 13.55 3.35 6.74
C GLN A 70 15.00 2.94 6.44
N VAL A 71 15.96 3.50 7.17
CA VAL A 71 17.38 3.12 7.13
C VAL A 71 17.84 2.84 8.56
N GLY A 72 18.12 1.56 8.85
CA GLY A 72 18.36 1.11 10.22
C GLY A 72 17.14 1.40 11.11
N THR A 73 17.35 2.18 12.16
CA THR A 73 16.29 2.61 13.11
C THR A 73 15.64 3.94 12.73
N THR A 74 16.16 4.64 11.72
CA THR A 74 15.66 5.95 11.31
C THR A 74 14.59 5.80 10.24
N ILE A 75 13.47 6.49 10.43
CA ILE A 75 12.39 6.58 9.45
C ILE A 75 12.28 8.05 9.01
N THR A 76 12.28 8.29 7.71
CA THR A 76 12.22 9.63 7.11
C THR A 76 11.07 9.70 6.13
N GLU A 77 10.16 10.66 6.31
CA GLU A 77 9.10 10.94 5.34
C GLU A 77 9.69 11.55 4.06
N LEU A 78 9.21 11.11 2.90
CA LEU A 78 9.58 11.62 1.59
C LEU A 78 8.42 12.42 0.99
N PRO A 79 8.67 13.61 0.41
CA PRO A 79 7.64 14.35 -0.30
C PRO A 79 7.19 13.59 -1.55
N ILE A 80 5.89 13.66 -1.85
CA ILE A 80 5.31 13.01 -3.02
C ILE A 80 5.49 13.87 -4.27
N GLU A 81 6.11 13.29 -5.30
CA GLU A 81 6.24 13.89 -6.64
C GLU A 81 5.42 13.09 -7.66
N TYR A 82 4.15 13.46 -7.82
CA TYR A 82 3.18 12.74 -8.66
C TYR A 82 3.56 12.69 -10.15
N ALA A 83 4.21 13.74 -10.65
CA ALA A 83 4.48 13.90 -12.08
C ALA A 83 5.81 13.27 -12.52
N ASN A 84 6.73 13.01 -11.58
CA ASN A 84 8.08 12.56 -11.93
C ASN A 84 8.71 11.71 -10.82
N ALA A 85 8.65 10.39 -11.00
CA ALA A 85 9.20 9.42 -10.08
C ALA A 85 10.73 9.55 -9.89
N GLU A 86 11.47 10.08 -10.88
CA GLU A 86 12.93 10.22 -10.79
C GLU A 86 13.36 11.17 -9.68
N LYS A 87 12.52 12.17 -9.34
CA LYS A 87 12.79 13.06 -8.21
C LYS A 87 12.78 12.31 -6.87
N THR A 88 11.78 11.45 -6.67
CA THR A 88 11.69 10.60 -5.47
C THR A 88 12.84 9.61 -5.42
N VAL A 89 13.20 9.00 -6.55
CA VAL A 89 14.35 8.09 -6.64
C VAL A 89 15.67 8.80 -6.30
N ALA A 90 15.87 10.02 -6.79
CA ALA A 90 17.06 10.81 -6.47
C ALA A 90 17.14 11.15 -4.96
N GLN A 91 16.01 11.45 -4.32
CA GLN A 91 15.95 11.68 -2.87
C GLN A 91 16.33 10.44 -2.07
N ILE A 92 15.79 9.27 -2.44
CA ILE A 92 16.13 8.00 -1.79
C ILE A 92 17.65 7.75 -1.90
N LYS A 93 18.22 7.89 -3.10
CA LYS A 93 19.66 7.70 -3.32
C LYS A 93 20.51 8.66 -2.48
N GLY A 94 20.10 9.93 -2.39
CA GLY A 94 20.78 10.93 -1.56
C GLY A 94 20.80 10.56 -0.08
N LEU A 95 19.69 10.07 0.46
CA LEU A 95 19.58 9.65 1.86
C LEU A 95 20.42 8.39 2.16
N LEU A 96 20.41 7.41 1.24
CA LEU A 96 21.21 6.20 1.41
C LEU A 96 22.72 6.47 1.40
N ASN A 97 23.19 7.36 0.51
CA ASN A 97 24.62 7.69 0.40
C ASN A 97 25.16 8.45 1.62
N ASN A 98 24.31 9.23 2.31
CA ASN A 98 24.70 9.98 3.49
C ASN A 98 24.78 9.13 4.77
N THR A 99 24.33 7.87 4.75
CA THR A 99 24.31 7.00 5.95
C THR A 99 25.57 6.12 6.05
N VAL A 100 26.44 6.08 5.03
CA VAL A 100 27.65 5.23 4.99
C VAL A 100 28.87 5.87 5.70
N ILE A 101 28.72 7.07 6.30
CA ILE A 101 29.80 7.74 7.04
C ILE A 101 29.38 7.89 8.52
N THR A 102 29.37 6.81 9.28
CA THR A 102 29.60 6.83 10.74
C THR A 102 30.09 5.47 11.22
#